data_AF-A0A2E0EQJ5-F1
#
_entry.id   AF-A0A2E0EQJ5-F1
#
_cell.length_a   1.000
_cell.length_b   1.000
_cell.length_c   1.000
_cell.angle_alpha   90.00
_cell.angle_beta   90.00
_cell.angle_gamma   90.00
#
_symmetry.space_group_name_H-M   'P 1'
#
loop_
_entity.id
_entity.type
_entity.pdbx_description
1 polymer ?
#
loop_
_entity_poly.entity_id
_entity_poly.type
_entity_poly.pdbx_seq_one_letter_code
_entity_poly.pdbx_strand_id
1 'polypeptide(L)'
;MLDEEITKLKIIFDQNSIRKYTQITVPDGRILKQLILNEYIGEDKIAFYGIYETVEIWEPSEEIVPFLSAWGHIESEKFIEKNILSYSEFLELSIDQRDGNGYVTLGPGTYIMIVQNGNITNAKYEFSFILE
;
A
#
# COMPACT_ATOMS: atom_id res chain seq x y z
N MET A 1 -7.32 -23.30 13.26
CA MET A 1 -7.80 -22.12 12.53
C MET A 1 -7.04 -20.96 13.12
N LEU A 2 -6.23 -20.27 12.33
CA LEU A 2 -5.65 -19.00 12.77
C LEU A 2 -6.79 -17.97 12.71
N ASP A 3 -7.01 -17.23 13.79
CA ASP A 3 -8.04 -16.19 13.84
C ASP A 3 -7.57 -15.00 13.00
N GLU A 4 -8.36 -14.59 12.01
CA GLU A 4 -8.05 -13.41 11.20
C GLU A 4 -8.10 -12.14 12.07
N GLU A 5 -7.06 -11.31 11.99
CA GLU A 5 -6.99 -10.03 12.70
C GLU A 5 -7.02 -8.88 11.69
N ILE A 6 -7.90 -7.91 11.91
CA ILE A 6 -8.06 -6.76 11.03
C ILE A 6 -7.53 -5.51 11.73
N THR A 7 -6.45 -4.95 11.20
CA THR A 7 -5.94 -3.64 11.64
C THR A 7 -6.32 -2.58 10.63
N LYS A 8 -6.92 -1.48 11.10
CA LYS A 8 -7.29 -0.35 10.25
C LYS A 8 -6.25 0.76 10.30
N LEU A 9 -5.96 1.34 9.15
CA LEU A 9 -5.07 2.50 9.02
C LEU A 9 -5.77 3.61 8.26
N LYS A 10 -5.68 4.83 8.79
CA LYS A 10 -6.15 6.03 8.12
C LYS A 10 -4.98 6.93 7.80
N ILE A 11 -4.82 7.29 6.53
CA ILE A 11 -3.81 8.24 6.06
C ILE A 11 -4.53 9.50 5.58
N ILE A 12 -4.10 10.64 6.10
CA ILE A 12 -4.61 11.96 5.72
C ILE A 12 -3.43 12.79 5.25
N PHE A 13 -3.53 13.30 4.02
CA PHE A 13 -2.53 14.20 3.45
C PHE A 13 -2.77 15.63 3.94
N ASP A 14 -1.68 16.30 4.29
CA ASP A 14 -1.66 17.74 4.51
C ASP A 14 -1.18 18.44 3.23
N GLN A 15 -1.42 19.74 3.12
CA GLN A 15 -1.12 20.54 1.92
C GLN A 15 0.39 20.69 1.63
N ASN A 16 1.27 20.05 2.39
CA ASN A 16 2.72 20.24 2.30
C ASN A 16 3.48 18.97 1.91
N SER A 17 2.83 17.81 1.79
CA SER A 17 3.51 16.57 1.41
C SER A 17 2.72 15.76 0.38
N ILE A 18 3.42 15.34 -0.68
CA ILE A 18 2.93 14.40 -1.69
C ILE A 18 3.13 12.93 -1.28
N ARG A 19 3.80 12.67 -0.15
CA ARG A 19 4.10 11.32 0.36
C ARG A 19 3.76 11.21 1.84
N LYS A 20 3.21 10.07 2.23
CA LYS A 20 3.01 9.69 3.64
C LYS A 20 3.58 8.30 3.87
N TYR A 21 4.29 8.16 4.98
CA TYR A 21 4.92 6.93 5.40
C TYR A 21 4.26 6.44 6.68
N THR A 22 3.94 5.14 6.71
CA THR A 22 3.40 4.47 7.89
C THR A 22 4.17 3.18 8.11
N GLN A 23 4.62 2.96 9.34
CA GLN A 23 5.19 1.69 9.75
C GLN A 23 4.09 0.66 10.03
N ILE A 24 4.30 -0.56 9.57
CA ILE A 24 3.43 -1.72 9.80
C ILE A 24 4.31 -2.84 10.34
N THR A 25 3.79 -3.61 11.30
CA THR A 25 4.46 -4.80 11.81
C THR A 25 3.57 -6.01 11.58
N VAL A 26 4.13 -7.03 10.94
CA VAL A 26 3.52 -8.37 10.86
C VAL A 26 4.13 -9.20 11.98
N PRO A 27 3.34 -9.65 12.98
CA PRO A 27 3.87 -10.40 14.12
C PRO A 27 4.43 -11.77 13.72
N ASP A 28 5.35 -12.29 14.54
CA ASP A 28 5.84 -13.66 14.40
C ASP A 28 4.69 -14.67 14.37
N GLY A 29 4.76 -15.61 13.42
CA GLY A 29 3.73 -16.63 13.22
C GLY A 29 2.47 -16.14 12.50
N ARG A 30 2.43 -14.88 12.03
CA ARG A 30 1.35 -14.32 11.20
C ARG A 30 1.86 -13.99 9.80
N ILE A 31 0.93 -13.88 8.86
CA ILE A 31 1.18 -13.32 7.53
C ILE A 31 0.22 -12.16 7.27
N LEU A 32 0.68 -11.12 6.58
CA LEU A 32 -0.22 -10.15 5.96
C LEU A 32 -0.74 -10.74 4.66
N LYS A 33 -2.01 -11.16 4.69
CA LYS A 33 -2.68 -11.85 3.60
C LYS A 33 -3.31 -10.87 2.62
N GLN A 34 -3.86 -9.77 3.12
CA GLN A 34 -4.58 -8.79 2.30
C GLN A 34 -4.37 -7.37 2.81
N LEU A 35 -4.35 -6.44 1.86
CA LEU A 35 -4.43 -5.00 2.08
C LEU A 35 -5.68 -4.52 1.34
N ILE A 36 -6.74 -4.18 2.07
CA ILE A 36 -8.00 -3.70 1.48
C ILE A 36 -8.00 -2.17 1.49
N LEU A 37 -8.29 -1.54 0.35
CA LEU A 37 -8.60 -0.11 0.30
C LEU A 37 -10.08 0.10 0.63
N ASN A 38 -10.41 0.65 1.79
CA ASN A 38 -11.79 0.89 2.20
C ASN A 38 -12.33 2.25 1.74
N GLU A 39 -11.48 3.27 1.74
CA GLU A 39 -11.88 4.64 1.37
C GLU A 39 -10.77 5.32 0.57
N TYR A 40 -11.18 6.07 -0.45
CA TYR A 40 -10.34 7.01 -1.18
C TYR A 40 -11.10 8.33 -1.33
N ILE A 41 -10.48 9.43 -0.93
CA ILE A 41 -10.94 10.79 -1.21
C ILE A 41 -9.74 11.56 -1.75
N GLY A 42 -9.85 12.20 -2.90
CA GLY A 42 -8.75 12.95 -3.51
C GLY A 42 -9.04 13.30 -4.97
N GLU A 43 -8.38 14.34 -5.49
CA GLU A 43 -8.55 14.76 -6.89
C GLU A 43 -7.72 13.94 -7.88
N ASP A 44 -6.69 13.25 -7.39
CA ASP A 44 -5.91 12.36 -8.23
C ASP A 44 -6.75 11.18 -8.69
N LYS A 45 -6.53 10.77 -9.94
CA LYS A 45 -7.17 9.57 -10.49
C LYS A 45 -6.37 8.32 -10.14
N ILE A 46 -5.06 8.46 -9.97
CA ILE A 46 -4.13 7.36 -9.75
C ILE A 46 -3.14 7.78 -8.65
N ALA A 47 -3.21 7.09 -7.51
CA ALA A 47 -2.21 7.17 -6.45
C ALA A 47 -1.23 5.99 -6.54
N PHE A 48 -0.09 6.09 -5.88
CA PHE A 48 0.86 4.99 -5.76
C PHE A 48 0.93 4.52 -4.31
N TYR A 49 1.03 3.20 -4.12
CA TYR A 49 1.44 2.64 -2.84
C TYR A 49 2.62 1.68 -3.03
N GLY A 50 3.47 1.61 -2.01
CA GLY A 50 4.56 0.66 -1.93
C GLY A 50 4.75 0.20 -0.49
N ILE A 51 5.18 -1.03 -0.30
CA ILE A 51 5.53 -1.63 0.99
C ILE A 51 6.97 -2.13 0.87
N TYR A 52 7.83 -1.63 1.74
CA TYR A 52 9.23 -1.97 1.82
C TYR A 52 9.53 -2.61 3.16
N GLU A 53 10.12 -3.80 3.17
CA GLU A 53 10.65 -4.43 4.38
C GLU A 53 11.89 -3.68 4.87
N THR A 54 11.92 -3.30 6.14
CA THR A 54 13.01 -2.47 6.68
C THR A 54 13.15 -2.60 8.18
N VAL A 55 14.30 -2.16 8.67
CA VAL A 55 14.60 -1.93 10.09
C VAL A 55 14.63 -0.44 10.45
N GLU A 56 14.53 0.48 9.48
CA GLU A 56 14.62 1.94 9.67
C GLU A 56 13.63 2.74 8.80
N ILE A 57 13.25 3.95 9.27
CA ILE A 57 12.40 4.90 8.54
C ILE A 57 13.25 5.72 7.57
N TRP A 58 12.99 5.57 6.26
CA TRP A 58 13.76 6.18 5.18
C TRP A 58 12.87 6.87 4.14
N GLU A 59 13.38 7.94 3.52
CA GLU A 59 12.73 8.62 2.38
C GLU A 59 13.19 7.98 1.05
N PRO A 60 12.34 7.22 0.35
CA PRO A 60 12.69 6.53 -0.90
C PRO A 60 13.07 7.45 -2.06
N SER A 61 14.09 7.04 -2.82
CA SER A 61 14.42 7.53 -4.17
C SER A 61 13.56 6.86 -5.25
N GLU A 62 13.63 7.31 -6.51
CA GLU A 62 12.90 6.67 -7.63
C GLU A 62 13.32 5.20 -7.89
N GLU A 63 14.50 4.80 -7.40
CA GLU A 63 15.05 3.45 -7.59
C GLU A 63 14.50 2.39 -6.61
N ILE A 64 13.51 2.71 -5.78
CA ILE A 64 13.03 1.77 -4.76
C ILE A 64 12.17 0.62 -5.28
N VAL A 65 11.61 0.74 -6.49
CA VAL A 65 10.62 -0.20 -7.02
C VAL A 65 11.11 -1.66 -7.01
N PRO A 66 12.35 -1.99 -7.42
CA PRO A 66 12.87 -3.36 -7.36
C PRO A 66 13.01 -3.92 -5.94
N PHE A 67 12.99 -3.05 -4.92
CA PHE A 67 13.13 -3.43 -3.52
C PHE A 67 11.79 -3.52 -2.79
N LEU A 68 10.68 -3.13 -3.44
CA LEU A 68 9.35 -3.18 -2.84
C LEU A 68 8.87 -4.62 -2.70
N SER A 69 8.52 -5.01 -1.47
CA SER A 69 7.91 -6.31 -1.16
C SER A 69 6.49 -6.42 -1.70
N ALA A 70 5.79 -5.29 -1.83
CA ALA A 70 4.49 -5.17 -2.50
C ALA A 70 4.30 -3.74 -2.99
N TRP A 71 3.68 -3.53 -4.15
CA TRP A 71 3.36 -2.20 -4.67
C TRP A 71 2.31 -2.26 -5.79
N GLY A 72 1.73 -1.10 -6.07
CA GLY A 72 0.82 -0.94 -7.20
C GLY A 72 0.23 0.47 -7.30
N HIS A 73 -0.50 0.70 -8.38
CA HIS A 73 -1.28 1.92 -8.54
C HIS A 73 -2.70 1.73 -7.99
N ILE A 74 -3.17 2.75 -7.27
CA ILE A 74 -4.52 2.87 -6.76
C ILE A 74 -5.28 3.78 -7.71
N GLU A 75 -6.02 3.18 -8.65
CA GLU A 75 -7.09 3.87 -9.36
C GLU A 75 -8.30 3.97 -8.42
N SER A 76 -8.52 5.17 -7.89
CA SER A 76 -9.34 5.48 -6.73
C SER A 76 -10.63 4.66 -6.58
N GLU A 77 -11.58 4.85 -7.49
CA GLU A 77 -12.91 4.26 -7.41
C GLU A 77 -12.92 2.76 -7.78
N LYS A 78 -11.97 2.31 -8.60
CA LYS A 78 -11.95 0.93 -9.11
C LYS A 78 -11.59 -0.09 -8.03
N PHE A 79 -10.85 0.32 -6.99
CA PHE A 79 -10.27 -0.57 -5.99
C PHE A 79 -10.82 -0.41 -4.58
N ILE A 80 -11.86 0.40 -4.39
CA ILE A 80 -12.62 0.41 -3.15
C ILE A 80 -13.13 -1.01 -2.84
N GLU A 81 -12.96 -1.42 -1.58
CA GLU A 81 -13.28 -2.73 -1.02
C GLU A 81 -12.52 -3.92 -1.64
N LYS A 82 -11.48 -3.68 -2.43
CA LYS A 82 -10.67 -4.73 -3.06
C LYS A 82 -9.34 -4.92 -2.36
N ASN A 83 -8.83 -6.16 -2.40
CA ASN A 83 -7.44 -6.42 -2.09
C ASN A 83 -6.58 -5.71 -3.12
N ILE A 84 -5.64 -4.92 -2.64
CA ILE A 84 -4.64 -4.24 -3.46
C ILE A 84 -3.25 -4.81 -3.23
N LEU A 85 -3.03 -5.71 -2.26
CA LEU A 85 -1.71 -6.28 -1.93
C LEU A 85 -1.15 -7.10 -3.09
N SER A 86 -0.35 -6.46 -3.92
CA SER A 86 0.18 -7.01 -5.17
C SER A 86 1.65 -6.64 -5.31
N TYR A 87 2.33 -7.29 -6.23
CA TYR A 87 3.62 -6.85 -6.73
C TYR A 87 3.51 -6.69 -8.25
N SER A 88 4.28 -5.77 -8.84
CA SER A 88 4.37 -5.67 -10.29
C SER A 88 5.80 -5.53 -10.75
N GLU A 89 6.11 -6.10 -11.91
CA GLU A 89 7.37 -5.83 -12.62
C GLU A 89 7.25 -4.61 -13.56
N PHE A 90 6.04 -4.12 -13.80
CA PHE A 90 5.74 -3.04 -14.76
C PHE A 90 5.24 -1.78 -14.08
N LEU A 91 5.97 -0.67 -14.30
CA LEU A 91 5.62 0.70 -13.86
C LEU A 91 4.64 1.43 -14.77
N GLU A 92 4.21 0.81 -15.86
CA GLU A 92 3.25 1.42 -16.78
C GLU A 92 1.88 1.62 -16.12
N LEU A 93 1.42 2.88 -16.13
CA LEU A 93 0.13 3.30 -15.57
C LEU A 93 -1.07 2.74 -16.34
N SER A 94 -0.88 2.33 -17.60
CA SER A 94 -1.93 1.80 -18.47
C SER A 94 -2.30 0.34 -18.22
N ILE A 95 -1.53 -0.36 -17.38
CA ILE A 95 -1.74 -1.77 -17.07
C ILE A 95 -2.29 -1.86 -15.64
N ASP A 96 -3.35 -2.64 -15.45
CA ASP A 96 -3.70 -3.06 -14.09
C ASP A 96 -2.60 -4.00 -13.59
N GLN A 97 -1.77 -3.53 -12.67
CA GLN A 97 -0.59 -4.24 -12.19
C GLN A 97 -0.90 -5.62 -11.60
N ARG A 98 -2.17 -5.86 -11.22
CA ARG A 98 -2.66 -7.15 -10.70
C ARG A 98 -2.92 -8.19 -11.79
N ASP A 99 -3.23 -7.78 -13.02
CA ASP A 99 -3.67 -8.69 -14.09
C ASP A 99 -2.53 -9.55 -14.67
N GLY A 100 -1.26 -9.19 -14.40
CA GLY A 100 -0.08 -9.93 -14.88
C GLY A 100 0.78 -10.58 -13.79
N ASN A 101 0.80 -10.03 -12.57
CA ASN A 101 1.81 -10.36 -11.55
C ASN A 101 1.23 -10.95 -10.25
N GLY A 102 -0.08 -10.86 -10.04
CA GLY A 102 -0.79 -11.54 -8.95
C GLY A 102 -0.74 -10.84 -7.58
N TYR A 103 -1.51 -11.39 -6.64
CA TYR A 103 -1.51 -10.97 -5.24
C TYR A 103 -0.35 -11.61 -4.48
N VAL A 104 0.23 -10.87 -3.53
CA VAL A 104 1.32 -11.35 -2.68
C VAL A 104 0.87 -11.46 -1.23
N THR A 105 1.61 -12.21 -0.42
CA THR A 105 1.51 -12.19 1.04
C THR A 105 2.85 -11.74 1.61
N LEU A 106 2.83 -11.09 2.77
CA LEU A 106 4.05 -10.65 3.48
C LEU A 106 4.19 -11.45 4.78
N GLY A 107 5.40 -11.95 5.04
CA GLY A 107 5.71 -12.70 6.25
C GLY A 107 5.88 -11.81 7.49
N PRO A 108 6.26 -12.40 8.62
CA PRO A 108 6.64 -11.64 9.81
C PRO A 108 7.76 -10.65 9.52
N GLY A 109 7.63 -9.42 10.03
CA GLY A 109 8.61 -8.37 9.75
C GLY A 109 8.11 -6.97 10.06
N THR A 110 9.03 -6.01 9.96
CA THR A 110 8.69 -4.58 9.99
C THR A 110 8.73 -4.03 8.57
N TYR A 111 7.69 -3.31 8.22
CA TYR A 111 7.49 -2.75 6.89
C TYR A 111 7.20 -1.25 6.99
N ILE A 112 7.56 -0.53 5.95
CA ILE A 112 7.09 0.83 5.72
C ILE A 112 6.20 0.82 4.49
N MET A 113 4.97 1.28 4.68
CA MET A 113 4.08 1.62 3.59
C MET A 113 4.25 3.08 3.23
N ILE A 114 4.54 3.34 1.96
CA ILE A 114 4.43 4.65 1.34
C ILE A 114 3.08 4.73 0.61
N VAL A 115 2.38 5.85 0.78
CA VAL A 115 1.34 6.29 -0.13
C VAL A 115 1.80 7.61 -0.74
N GLN A 116 1.74 7.70 -2.07
CA GLN A 116 2.15 8.87 -2.84
C GLN A 116 1.00 9.35 -3.74
N ASN A 117 0.80 10.66 -3.76
CA ASN A 117 -0.16 11.36 -4.60
C ASN A 117 0.51 12.44 -5.44
N GLY A 118 -0.04 12.70 -6.63
CA GLY A 118 0.32 13.84 -7.48
C GLY A 118 -0.31 15.18 -7.04
N ASN A 119 -1.46 15.14 -6.35
CA ASN A 119 -2.19 16.29 -5.82
C ASN A 119 -2.63 16.02 -4.37
N ILE A 120 -2.33 16.97 -3.49
CA ILE A 120 -2.32 16.82 -2.03
C ILE A 120 -3.55 17.42 -1.35
N THR A 121 -4.44 18.07 -2.09
CA THR A 121 -5.54 18.81 -1.49
C THR A 121 -6.57 17.86 -0.85
N ASN A 122 -6.49 17.71 0.47
CA ASN A 122 -7.40 16.93 1.31
C ASN A 122 -7.50 15.43 0.97
N ALA A 123 -6.45 14.84 0.38
CA ALA A 123 -6.47 13.42 0.04
C ALA A 123 -6.51 12.53 1.31
N LYS A 124 -7.35 11.49 1.30
CA LYS A 124 -7.57 10.58 2.43
C LYS A 124 -7.71 9.14 1.94
N TYR A 125 -7.14 8.23 2.72
CA TYR A 125 -7.15 6.80 2.47
C TYR A 125 -7.49 6.08 3.76
N GLU A 126 -8.37 5.08 3.68
CA GLU A 126 -8.55 4.09 4.73
C GLU A 126 -8.17 2.72 4.20
N PHE A 127 -7.31 2.01 4.92
CA PHE A 127 -6.88 0.66 4.60
C PHE A 127 -7.22 -0.31 5.73
N SER A 128 -7.51 -1.56 5.38
CA SER A 128 -7.56 -2.70 6.31
C SER A 128 -6.42 -3.67 5.99
N PHE A 129 -5.61 -3.97 7.00
CA PHE A 129 -4.61 -5.03 6.99
C PHE A 129 -5.24 -6.29 7.58
N ILE A 130 -5.29 -7.36 6.79
CA ILE A 130 -5.84 -8.65 7.23
C ILE A 130 -4.69 -9.61 7.48
N LEU A 131 -4.46 -9.91 8.76
CA LEU A 131 -3.43 -10.84 9.22
C LEU A 131 -4.04 -12.22 9.45
N GLU A 132 -3.37 -13.26 8.96
CA GLU A 132 -3.69 -14.67 9.22
C GLU A 132 -2.57 -15.31 10.05
#